data_AF-A0A5R8KEK8-F1
#
_entry.id   AF-A0A5R8KEK8-F1
#
_cell.length_a   1.000
_cell.length_b   1.000
_cell.length_c   1.000
_cell.angle_alpha   90.00
_cell.angle_beta   90.00
_cell.angle_gamma   90.00
#
_symmetry.space_group_name_H-M   'P 1'
#
loop_
_entity.id
_entity.type
_entity.pdbx_description
1 polymer ?
#
loop_
_entity_poly.entity_id
_entity_poly.type
_entity_poly.pdbx_seq_one_letter_code
_entity_poly.pdbx_strand_id
1 'polypeptide(L)'
;MKPNPSSPNQTLRPAIAPKSRLTRNAVKASLLLAWITAVGTASAQATPTTSAFTGSVQGEFQNPAGPSGMVSSIYDGGSSFMWGTADEHSHPSKLEFNGFDFNEISPETYFTLGDLYYKNGTIIAGTEAESVDLMLEFSFVNPAGLPDQNTVFTQILTNTTNTGDPYADADIIVLGNTSAPLNFQDAMGNSYSLQLGFGTVSGDGFSSIDQFHVKEGKSATAHLVGKFTVTPPVVPVPEPSGALLVLTAGALCIFRRRR
;
A
#
# COMPACT_ATOMS: atom_id res chain seq x y z
N MET A 1 -62.02 -13.80 -19.07
CA MET A 1 -62.75 -12.52 -18.94
C MET A 1 -61.74 -11.40 -18.74
N LYS A 2 -61.66 -10.45 -19.69
CA LYS A 2 -61.15 -9.06 -19.49
C LYS A 2 -62.08 -8.32 -18.49
N PRO A 3 -61.75 -7.13 -17.91
CA PRO A 3 -60.81 -6.12 -18.40
C PRO A 3 -59.97 -5.32 -17.35
N ASN A 4 -59.03 -4.55 -17.89
CA ASN A 4 -58.40 -3.30 -17.38
C ASN A 4 -59.46 -2.19 -17.21
N PRO A 5 -59.32 -1.15 -16.35
CA PRO A 5 -58.68 0.14 -16.74
C PRO A 5 -58.06 0.87 -15.51
N SER A 6 -57.40 2.04 -15.51
CA SER A 6 -57.46 3.28 -16.29
C SER A 6 -56.32 4.24 -15.83
N SER A 7 -55.62 4.88 -16.77
CA SER A 7 -54.85 6.14 -16.58
C SER A 7 -55.78 7.34 -16.29
N PRO A 8 -55.31 8.51 -15.77
CA PRO A 8 -54.74 9.60 -16.62
C PRO A 8 -53.67 10.50 -15.90
N ASN A 9 -52.57 10.92 -16.54
CA ASN A 9 -52.36 12.12 -17.38
C ASN A 9 -52.82 13.46 -16.77
N GLN A 10 -51.89 14.34 -16.34
CA GLN A 10 -52.05 15.82 -16.43
C GLN A 10 -50.71 16.56 -16.58
N THR A 11 -50.49 17.07 -17.79
CA THR A 11 -49.68 18.24 -18.20
C THR A 11 -50.10 19.54 -17.52
N LEU A 12 -49.15 20.42 -17.15
CA LEU A 12 -49.34 21.88 -17.08
C LEU A 12 -48.01 22.66 -17.33
N ARG A 13 -47.97 23.39 -18.45
CA ARG A 13 -47.16 24.60 -18.77
C ARG A 13 -48.18 25.79 -18.82
N PRO A 14 -47.85 27.06 -19.13
CA PRO A 14 -46.71 27.97 -18.85
C PRO A 14 -47.18 29.40 -18.40
N ALA A 15 -46.27 30.36 -18.10
CA ALA A 15 -46.43 31.84 -18.22
C ALA A 15 -45.07 32.50 -17.91
N ILE A 16 -44.36 33.33 -18.71
CA ILE A 16 -44.58 34.55 -19.53
C ILE A 16 -44.69 35.89 -18.75
N ALA A 17 -43.55 36.63 -18.78
CA ALA A 17 -43.33 38.10 -18.86
C ALA A 17 -43.71 39.03 -17.66
N PRO A 18 -43.16 40.28 -17.51
CA PRO A 18 -42.51 41.13 -18.51
C PRO A 18 -41.22 41.92 -18.10
N LYS A 19 -40.64 42.55 -19.14
CA LYS A 19 -39.51 43.51 -19.16
C LYS A 19 -39.84 44.84 -18.47
N SER A 20 -38.85 45.48 -17.82
CA SER A 20 -38.86 46.93 -17.60
C SER A 20 -37.46 47.57 -17.71
N ARG A 21 -37.41 48.53 -18.64
CA ARG A 21 -36.57 49.71 -18.91
C ARG A 21 -35.17 49.90 -18.32
N LEU A 22 -34.27 50.11 -19.28
CA LEU A 22 -33.03 50.90 -19.29
C LEU A 22 -33.14 52.27 -18.58
N THR A 23 -32.16 52.59 -17.74
CA THR A 23 -31.64 53.95 -17.57
C THR A 23 -30.10 53.90 -17.68
N ARG A 24 -29.58 54.66 -18.65
CA ARG A 24 -28.15 54.89 -18.87
C ARG A 24 -27.67 55.84 -17.79
N ASN A 25 -26.59 55.49 -17.09
CA ASN A 25 -25.69 56.46 -16.47
C ASN A 25 -24.26 55.94 -16.60
N ALA A 26 -23.46 56.69 -17.35
CA ALA A 26 -22.05 56.43 -17.60
C ALA A 26 -21.23 56.91 -16.40
N VAL A 27 -20.45 56.01 -15.81
CA VAL A 27 -19.29 56.36 -14.99
C VAL A 27 -18.11 55.58 -15.57
N LYS A 28 -17.23 56.28 -16.28
CA LYS A 28 -15.95 55.74 -16.73
C LYS A 28 -15.04 55.59 -15.51
N ALA A 29 -15.09 54.44 -14.87
CA ALA A 29 -14.05 54.00 -13.93
C ALA A 29 -12.98 53.25 -14.73
N SER A 30 -11.83 53.88 -14.95
CA SER A 30 -10.63 53.20 -15.45
C SER A 30 -10.12 52.25 -14.36
N LEU A 31 -10.52 50.98 -14.43
CA LEU A 31 -9.82 49.89 -13.76
C LEU A 31 -8.54 49.61 -14.54
N LEU A 32 -7.39 49.97 -13.98
CA LEU A 32 -6.12 49.40 -14.40
C LEU A 32 -6.00 48.02 -13.73
N LEU A 33 -6.56 47.00 -14.37
CA LEU A 33 -6.37 45.61 -13.95
C LEU A 33 -5.01 45.15 -14.50
N ALA A 34 -3.96 45.30 -13.70
CA ALA A 34 -2.68 44.66 -13.97
C ALA A 34 -2.85 43.16 -13.74
N TRP A 35 -3.10 42.42 -14.82
CA TRP A 35 -2.95 40.96 -14.81
C TRP A 35 -1.46 40.66 -14.71
N ILE A 36 -0.97 40.45 -13.48
CA ILE A 36 0.30 39.76 -13.28
C ILE A 36 0.01 38.29 -13.58
N THR A 37 0.32 37.86 -14.81
CA THR A 37 0.41 36.45 -15.12
C THR A 37 1.67 35.93 -14.42
N ALA A 38 1.51 35.45 -13.18
CA ALA A 38 2.50 34.57 -12.61
C ALA A 38 2.50 33.31 -13.49
N VAL A 39 3.45 33.24 -14.43
CA VAL A 39 3.79 31.98 -15.08
C VAL A 39 4.46 31.15 -13.99
N GLY A 40 3.64 30.45 -13.21
CA GLY A 40 4.11 29.31 -12.46
C GLY A 40 4.57 28.30 -13.48
N THR A 41 5.89 28.19 -13.68
CA THR A 41 6.45 27.00 -14.28
C THR A 41 6.07 25.85 -13.36
N ALA A 42 5.00 25.13 -13.69
CA ALA A 42 4.80 23.80 -13.17
C ALA A 42 6.06 23.03 -13.56
N SER A 43 6.92 22.75 -12.57
CA SER A 43 7.99 21.79 -12.76
C SER A 43 7.32 20.47 -13.10
N ALA A 44 7.32 20.12 -14.39
CA ALA A 44 7.04 18.75 -14.79
C ALA A 44 8.05 17.88 -14.06
N GLN A 45 7.59 17.23 -12.98
CA GLN A 45 8.37 16.18 -12.34
C GLN A 45 8.58 15.13 -13.41
N ALA A 46 9.81 15.00 -13.90
CA ALA A 46 10.17 13.90 -14.77
C ALA A 46 9.79 12.62 -14.03
N THR A 47 8.88 11.83 -14.59
CA THR A 47 8.63 10.47 -14.10
C THR A 47 9.98 9.76 -14.15
N PRO A 48 10.58 9.37 -13.00
CA PRO A 48 11.85 8.69 -13.03
C PRO A 48 11.64 7.40 -13.82
N THR A 49 12.36 7.22 -14.92
CA THR A 49 12.44 5.95 -15.62
C THR A 49 13.26 5.02 -14.73
N THR A 50 12.60 4.46 -13.72
CA THR A 50 13.22 3.53 -12.79
C THR A 50 13.45 2.21 -13.51
N SER A 51 14.62 1.61 -13.28
CA SER A 51 14.96 0.34 -13.89
C SER A 51 14.07 -0.76 -13.30
N ALA A 52 13.62 -1.69 -14.15
CA ALA A 52 12.87 -2.84 -13.69
C ALA A 52 13.76 -3.79 -12.87
N PHE A 53 13.18 -4.44 -11.86
CA PHE A 53 13.88 -5.36 -10.98
C PHE A 53 13.78 -6.79 -11.49
N THR A 54 14.87 -7.55 -11.35
CA THR A 54 14.93 -8.99 -11.65
C THR A 54 15.76 -9.66 -10.58
N GLY A 55 15.33 -10.81 -10.11
CA GLY A 55 15.95 -11.45 -8.97
C GLY A 55 15.16 -12.65 -8.46
N SER A 56 15.46 -13.03 -7.24
CA SER A 56 14.74 -14.06 -6.50
C SER A 56 14.48 -13.58 -5.08
N VAL A 57 13.47 -14.19 -4.44
CA VAL A 57 13.18 -13.96 -3.03
C VAL A 57 13.14 -15.30 -2.30
N GLN A 58 13.66 -15.32 -1.09
CA GLN A 58 13.47 -16.41 -0.11
C GLN A 58 12.88 -15.84 1.17
N GLY A 59 12.37 -16.71 2.04
CA GLY A 59 11.78 -16.29 3.31
C GLY A 59 12.26 -17.12 4.48
N GLU A 60 12.49 -16.44 5.60
CA GLU A 60 12.87 -17.03 6.87
C GLU A 60 11.93 -16.54 7.98
N PHE A 61 11.29 -17.47 8.68
CA PHE A 61 10.52 -17.17 9.88
C PHE A 61 11.43 -16.97 11.07
N GLN A 62 11.19 -15.92 11.85
CA GLN A 62 12.00 -15.54 13.01
C GLN A 62 11.14 -14.98 14.14
N ASN A 63 11.73 -14.86 15.33
CA ASN A 63 11.16 -14.15 16.48
C ASN A 63 9.70 -14.52 16.82
N PRO A 64 9.33 -15.81 16.94
CA PRO A 64 7.97 -16.16 17.33
C PRO A 64 7.69 -15.63 18.73
N ALA A 65 6.49 -15.07 18.91
CA ALA A 65 6.03 -14.53 20.18
C ALA A 65 4.62 -15.05 20.50
N GLY A 66 4.34 -15.18 21.80
CA GLY A 66 3.08 -15.70 22.32
C GLY A 66 3.09 -15.78 23.84
N PRO A 67 2.07 -16.42 24.45
CA PRO A 67 1.97 -16.60 25.90
C PRO A 67 3.13 -17.42 26.47
N SER A 68 3.29 -17.40 27.80
CA SER A 68 4.34 -18.17 28.50
C SER A 68 4.27 -19.69 28.25
N GLY A 69 3.12 -20.21 27.81
CA GLY A 69 2.93 -21.62 27.46
C GLY A 69 3.09 -21.92 25.97
N MET A 70 3.45 -20.93 25.14
CA MET A 70 3.61 -21.09 23.69
C MET A 70 4.55 -22.27 23.38
N VAL A 71 4.12 -23.13 22.47
CA VAL A 71 4.93 -24.20 21.91
C VAL A 71 5.18 -23.86 20.45
N SER A 72 6.43 -23.69 20.05
CA SER A 72 6.76 -23.35 18.67
C SER A 72 8.11 -23.89 18.22
N SER A 73 8.27 -24.01 16.90
CA SER A 73 9.51 -24.46 16.26
C SER A 73 9.64 -23.85 14.87
N ILE A 74 10.89 -23.54 14.50
CA ILE A 74 11.29 -23.10 13.15
C ILE A 74 12.24 -24.16 12.59
N TYR A 75 12.04 -24.59 11.35
CA TYR A 75 12.81 -25.65 10.70
C TYR A 75 12.96 -25.40 9.19
N ASP A 76 13.60 -26.34 8.48
CA ASP A 76 13.93 -26.22 7.05
C ASP A 76 14.78 -25.00 6.71
N GLY A 77 15.73 -24.65 7.58
CA GLY A 77 16.54 -23.44 7.41
C GLY A 77 15.74 -22.15 7.61
N GLY A 78 14.53 -22.24 8.16
CA GLY A 78 13.69 -21.10 8.51
C GLY A 78 12.49 -20.90 7.58
N SER A 79 12.37 -21.65 6.48
CA SER A 79 11.21 -21.52 5.57
C SER A 79 9.91 -22.07 6.15
N SER A 80 9.97 -22.80 7.27
CA SER A 80 8.83 -23.43 7.93
C SER A 80 8.73 -23.01 9.40
N PHE A 81 7.53 -22.61 9.82
CA PHE A 81 7.18 -22.28 11.21
C PHE A 81 5.99 -23.13 11.66
N MET A 82 6.07 -23.72 12.85
CA MET A 82 5.00 -24.55 13.41
C MET A 82 4.76 -24.20 14.88
N TRP A 83 3.50 -24.15 15.30
CA TRP A 83 3.12 -23.76 16.66
C TRP A 83 1.90 -24.54 17.20
N GLY A 84 1.76 -24.48 18.52
CA GLY A 84 0.69 -25.10 19.28
C GLY A 84 0.92 -26.57 19.59
N THR A 85 0.38 -26.99 20.72
CA THR A 85 0.22 -28.42 21.03
C THR A 85 -1.09 -28.88 20.41
N ALA A 86 -1.05 -29.87 19.53
CA ALA A 86 -2.25 -30.41 18.89
C ALA A 86 -3.24 -30.99 19.90
N ASP A 87 -4.54 -30.80 19.64
CA ASP A 87 -5.59 -31.59 20.27
C ASP A 87 -5.59 -33.06 19.78
N GLU A 88 -6.27 -33.96 20.49
CA GLU A 88 -6.18 -35.43 20.35
C GLU A 88 -6.35 -35.97 18.91
N HIS A 89 -7.08 -35.25 18.06
CA HIS A 89 -7.37 -35.64 16.68
C HIS A 89 -6.95 -34.58 15.65
N SER A 90 -5.99 -33.75 16.02
CA SER A 90 -5.55 -32.64 15.19
C SER A 90 -4.04 -32.63 14.98
N HIS A 91 -3.51 -31.50 14.55
CA HIS A 91 -2.09 -31.27 14.37
C HIS A 91 -1.73 -29.85 14.81
N PRO A 92 -0.44 -29.56 15.07
CA PRO A 92 0.01 -28.18 15.24
C PRO A 92 -0.30 -27.36 13.99
N SER A 93 -0.48 -26.05 14.17
CA SER A 93 -0.61 -25.11 13.07
C SER A 93 0.75 -24.85 12.44
N LYS A 94 0.79 -24.61 11.13
CA LYS A 94 2.04 -24.47 10.36
C LYS A 94 1.95 -23.41 9.27
N LEU A 95 2.98 -22.58 9.16
CA LEU A 95 3.29 -21.76 7.99
C LEU A 95 4.49 -22.33 7.24
N GLU A 96 4.47 -22.21 5.92
CA GLU A 96 5.62 -22.46 5.06
C GLU A 96 5.65 -21.42 3.94
N PHE A 97 6.81 -20.84 3.69
CA PHE A 97 7.00 -19.88 2.61
C PHE A 97 7.94 -20.44 1.54
N ASN A 98 7.48 -20.42 0.30
CA ASN A 98 8.24 -20.83 -0.87
C ASN A 98 8.37 -19.64 -1.82
N GLY A 99 9.56 -19.03 -1.86
CA GLY A 99 9.83 -17.86 -2.67
C GLY A 99 10.04 -18.18 -4.16
N PHE A 100 9.82 -17.17 -5.01
CA PHE A 100 9.92 -17.27 -6.46
C PHE A 100 11.02 -16.38 -7.04
N ASP A 101 11.42 -16.70 -8.26
CA ASP A 101 12.13 -15.77 -9.14
C ASP A 101 11.14 -14.75 -9.71
N PHE A 102 11.60 -13.52 -9.89
CA PHE A 102 10.85 -12.44 -10.52
C PHE A 102 11.68 -11.77 -11.62
N ASN A 103 11.02 -11.33 -12.70
CA ASN A 103 11.70 -10.81 -13.88
C ASN A 103 11.02 -9.53 -14.39
N GLU A 104 11.84 -8.53 -14.73
CA GLU A 104 11.42 -7.24 -15.31
C GLU A 104 10.28 -6.54 -14.55
N ILE A 105 10.30 -6.60 -13.21
CA ILE A 105 9.29 -5.94 -12.37
C ILE A 105 9.52 -4.44 -12.35
N SER A 106 8.62 -3.70 -13.00
CA SER A 106 8.61 -2.24 -12.91
C SER A 106 8.14 -1.79 -11.52
N PRO A 107 8.72 -0.73 -10.94
CA PRO A 107 8.21 -0.16 -9.70
C PRO A 107 6.75 0.28 -9.83
N GLU A 108 6.08 0.34 -8.68
CA GLU A 108 4.63 0.57 -8.54
C GLU A 108 3.73 -0.49 -9.17
N THR A 109 4.28 -1.63 -9.59
CA THR A 109 3.51 -2.78 -10.11
C THR A 109 3.55 -3.94 -9.12
N TYR A 110 2.39 -4.56 -8.88
CA TYR A 110 2.32 -5.77 -8.06
C TYR A 110 2.86 -6.98 -8.81
N PHE A 111 3.56 -7.85 -8.08
CA PHE A 111 4.08 -9.12 -8.56
C PHE A 111 4.03 -10.17 -7.45
N THR A 112 4.03 -11.45 -7.82
CA THR A 112 4.04 -12.54 -6.84
C THR A 112 5.46 -12.77 -6.34
N LEU A 113 5.63 -12.75 -5.02
CA LEU A 113 6.88 -13.04 -4.33
C LEU A 113 7.04 -14.54 -4.08
N GLY A 114 5.95 -15.24 -3.83
CA GLY A 114 5.97 -16.66 -3.52
C GLY A 114 4.64 -17.15 -3.00
N ASP A 115 4.66 -18.38 -2.52
CA ASP A 115 3.52 -19.04 -1.89
C ASP A 115 3.69 -19.07 -0.38
N LEU A 116 2.67 -18.58 0.34
CA LEU A 116 2.53 -18.80 1.77
C LEU A 116 1.49 -19.90 1.99
N TYR A 117 1.96 -21.09 2.34
CA TYR A 117 1.12 -22.20 2.76
C TYR A 117 0.78 -22.09 4.24
N TYR A 118 -0.50 -22.23 4.57
CA TYR A 118 -0.97 -22.28 5.95
C TYR A 118 -1.80 -23.56 6.15
N LYS A 119 -1.35 -24.38 7.09
CA LYS A 119 -2.10 -25.50 7.65
C LYS A 119 -2.64 -25.11 9.03
N ASN A 120 -3.94 -24.88 9.12
CA ASN A 120 -4.60 -24.52 10.36
C ASN A 120 -5.04 -25.77 11.11
N GLY A 121 -4.54 -25.98 12.33
CA GLY A 121 -4.85 -27.11 13.17
C GLY A 121 -5.45 -26.70 14.51
N THR A 122 -6.18 -27.63 15.10
CA THR A 122 -6.75 -27.49 16.45
C THR A 122 -5.67 -27.67 17.49
N ILE A 123 -5.43 -26.61 18.26
CA ILE A 123 -4.39 -26.57 19.27
C ILE A 123 -4.98 -26.30 20.66
N ILE A 124 -4.26 -26.72 21.69
CA ILE A 124 -4.61 -26.48 23.08
C ILE A 124 -4.40 -24.98 23.39
N ALA A 125 -5.41 -24.35 23.97
CA ALA A 125 -5.32 -22.94 24.37
C ALA A 125 -4.17 -22.67 25.37
N GLY A 126 -3.52 -21.52 25.21
CA GLY A 126 -2.30 -21.14 25.92
C GLY A 126 -1.01 -21.68 25.30
N THR A 127 -1.08 -22.43 24.20
CA THR A 127 0.09 -22.95 23.47
C THR A 127 0.31 -22.31 22.10
N GLU A 128 -0.61 -21.44 21.69
CA GLU A 128 -0.60 -20.70 20.44
C GLU A 128 0.58 -19.74 20.31
N ALA A 129 0.90 -19.37 19.06
CA ALA A 129 1.72 -18.21 18.75
C ALA A 129 0.79 -17.03 18.44
N GLU A 130 1.17 -15.83 18.87
CA GLU A 130 0.46 -14.57 18.62
C GLU A 130 1.11 -13.78 17.47
N SER A 131 2.40 -13.97 17.23
CA SER A 131 3.08 -13.44 16.05
C SER A 131 4.33 -14.22 15.67
N VAL A 132 4.77 -14.03 14.43
CA VAL A 132 6.08 -14.45 13.92
C VAL A 132 6.55 -13.45 12.88
N ASP A 133 7.84 -13.18 12.79
CA ASP A 133 8.40 -12.35 11.73
C ASP A 133 8.68 -13.21 10.49
N LEU A 134 8.35 -12.71 9.30
CA LEU A 134 8.82 -13.23 8.03
C LEU A 134 9.86 -12.27 7.46
N MET A 135 11.13 -12.66 7.51
CA MET A 135 12.21 -11.97 6.81
C MET A 135 12.23 -12.43 5.37
N LEU A 136 12.03 -11.51 4.42
CA LEU A 136 12.20 -11.75 3.00
C LEU A 136 13.61 -11.33 2.58
N GLU A 137 14.35 -12.25 1.99
CA GLU A 137 15.70 -12.07 1.48
C GLU A 137 15.66 -11.99 -0.04
N PHE A 138 16.04 -10.85 -0.59
CA PHE A 138 16.06 -10.59 -2.03
C PHE A 138 17.47 -10.69 -2.56
N SER A 139 17.66 -11.48 -3.62
CA SER A 139 18.86 -11.42 -4.44
C SER A 139 18.54 -10.78 -5.79
N PHE A 140 19.27 -9.72 -6.14
CA PHE A 140 19.01 -8.93 -7.34
C PHE A 140 20.01 -9.28 -8.45
N VAL A 141 19.46 -9.64 -9.62
CA VAL A 141 20.20 -9.78 -10.88
C VAL A 141 20.19 -8.45 -11.65
N ASN A 142 19.05 -7.74 -11.62
CA ASN A 142 18.90 -6.43 -12.23
C ASN A 142 18.20 -5.46 -11.26
N PRO A 143 18.71 -4.21 -11.11
CA PRO A 143 19.96 -3.69 -11.67
C PRO A 143 21.21 -4.40 -11.12
N ALA A 144 22.17 -4.63 -12.02
CA ALA A 144 23.40 -5.36 -11.70
C ALA A 144 24.21 -4.64 -10.61
N GLY A 145 24.74 -5.42 -9.66
CA GLY A 145 25.57 -4.91 -8.58
C GLY A 145 24.79 -4.34 -7.38
N LEU A 146 23.46 -4.44 -7.37
CA LEU A 146 22.71 -4.25 -6.14
C LEU A 146 23.07 -5.35 -5.13
N PRO A 147 23.35 -4.99 -3.86
CA PRO A 147 23.54 -5.99 -2.81
C PRO A 147 22.21 -6.64 -2.46
N ASP A 148 22.27 -7.88 -1.97
CA ASP A 148 21.11 -8.56 -1.41
C ASP A 148 20.44 -7.70 -0.33
N GLN A 149 19.11 -7.75 -0.27
CA GLN A 149 18.30 -6.94 0.63
C GLN A 149 17.44 -7.82 1.53
N ASN A 150 17.40 -7.50 2.81
CA ASN A 150 16.53 -8.17 3.76
C ASN A 150 15.49 -7.18 4.26
N THR A 151 14.24 -7.63 4.34
CA THR A 151 13.13 -6.84 4.85
C THR A 151 12.22 -7.72 5.70
N VAL A 152 11.69 -7.18 6.78
CA VAL A 152 10.98 -7.97 7.80
C VAL A 152 9.52 -7.53 7.87
N PHE A 153 8.63 -8.52 7.86
CA PHE A 153 7.20 -8.32 8.01
C PHE A 153 6.67 -9.18 9.14
N THR A 154 6.13 -8.53 10.17
CA THR A 154 5.49 -9.22 11.29
C THR A 154 4.15 -9.79 10.84
N GLN A 155 3.97 -11.09 11.02
CA GLN A 155 2.72 -11.81 10.84
C GLN A 155 2.04 -11.91 12.20
N ILE A 156 0.89 -11.26 12.37
CA ILE A 156 0.05 -11.40 13.56
C ILE A 156 -0.84 -12.61 13.35
N LEU A 157 -0.85 -13.52 14.32
CA LEU A 157 -1.56 -14.80 14.27
C LEU A 157 -2.74 -14.76 15.24
N THR A 158 -3.95 -14.81 14.69
CA THR A 158 -5.19 -14.90 15.49
C THR A 158 -5.70 -16.32 15.43
N ASN A 159 -5.58 -17.02 16.55
CA ASN A 159 -6.09 -18.38 16.73
C ASN A 159 -7.49 -18.28 17.33
N THR A 160 -8.50 -18.68 16.56
CA THR A 160 -9.91 -18.47 16.90
C THR A 160 -10.43 -19.58 17.83
N THR A 161 -11.44 -19.27 18.63
CA THR A 161 -12.13 -20.31 19.42
C THR A 161 -13.13 -21.02 18.54
N ASN A 162 -12.97 -22.33 18.36
CA ASN A 162 -13.88 -23.13 17.56
C ASN A 162 -15.28 -23.22 18.18
N THR A 163 -16.30 -22.85 17.40
CA THR A 163 -17.72 -22.84 17.79
C THR A 163 -18.60 -23.71 16.89
N GLY A 164 -18.07 -24.20 15.77
CA GLY A 164 -18.74 -25.00 14.76
C GLY A 164 -19.09 -24.26 13.46
N ASP A 165 -18.83 -22.95 13.36
CA ASP A 165 -19.01 -22.19 12.11
C ASP A 165 -17.68 -22.17 11.34
N PRO A 166 -17.60 -22.82 10.16
CA PRO A 166 -16.35 -22.92 9.42
C PRO A 166 -15.69 -21.59 9.02
N TYR A 167 -16.44 -20.49 8.94
CA TYR A 167 -15.89 -19.17 8.59
C TYR A 167 -15.53 -18.35 9.83
N ALA A 168 -16.29 -18.48 10.92
CA ALA A 168 -15.97 -17.79 12.17
C ALA A 168 -14.83 -18.47 12.93
N ASP A 169 -14.67 -19.78 12.74
CA ASP A 169 -13.60 -20.62 13.30
C ASP A 169 -12.35 -20.64 12.40
N ALA A 170 -12.26 -19.76 11.40
CA ALA A 170 -11.07 -19.67 10.57
C ALA A 170 -10.00 -18.84 11.29
N ASP A 171 -8.79 -19.40 11.40
CA ASP A 171 -7.66 -18.66 11.94
C ASP A 171 -7.08 -17.71 10.90
N ILE A 172 -6.48 -16.63 11.41
CA ILE A 172 -6.17 -15.44 10.62
C ILE A 172 -4.70 -15.08 10.78
N ILE A 173 -4.04 -14.89 9.64
CA ILE A 173 -2.77 -14.17 9.54
C ILE A 173 -3.08 -12.74 9.13
N VAL A 174 -2.61 -11.77 9.90
CA VAL A 174 -2.71 -10.34 9.58
C VAL A 174 -1.32 -9.74 9.41
N LEU A 175 -1.11 -8.95 8.36
CA LEU A 175 0.14 -8.21 8.18
C LEU A 175 0.24 -7.09 9.24
N GLY A 176 1.13 -7.25 10.23
CA GLY A 176 1.39 -6.26 11.27
C GLY A 176 2.02 -4.98 10.73
N ASN A 177 2.80 -5.11 9.66
CA ASN A 177 3.22 -4.01 8.80
C ASN A 177 3.01 -4.42 7.33
N THR A 178 2.63 -3.47 6.49
CA THR A 178 2.39 -3.68 5.05
C THR A 178 3.46 -3.06 4.17
N SER A 179 4.45 -2.39 4.77
CA SER A 179 5.56 -1.77 4.05
C SER A 179 6.84 -1.86 4.89
N ALA A 180 7.97 -2.05 4.21
CA ALA A 180 9.28 -2.01 4.82
C ALA A 180 10.35 -1.54 3.81
N PRO A 181 11.39 -0.81 4.25
CA PRO A 181 12.38 -0.21 3.35
C PRO A 181 13.30 -1.26 2.72
N LEU A 182 13.79 -0.94 1.52
CA LEU A 182 14.96 -1.56 0.93
C LEU A 182 16.14 -0.60 1.15
N ASN A 183 17.23 -1.10 1.72
CA ASN A 183 18.34 -0.29 2.21
C ASN A 183 19.34 0.09 1.11
N PHE A 184 18.84 0.63 0.00
CA PHE A 184 19.66 1.17 -1.08
C PHE A 184 19.03 2.43 -1.68
N GLN A 185 19.84 3.15 -2.45
CA GLN A 185 19.39 4.22 -3.33
C GLN A 185 19.92 3.97 -4.73
N ASP A 186 19.15 4.37 -5.75
CA ASP A 186 19.65 4.35 -7.13
C ASP A 186 20.60 5.52 -7.41
N ALA A 187 21.16 5.56 -8.62
CA ALA A 187 22.06 6.63 -9.05
C ALA A 187 21.40 8.02 -9.11
N MET A 188 20.07 8.10 -9.08
CA MET A 188 19.30 9.34 -9.04
C MET A 188 18.97 9.77 -7.60
N GLY A 189 19.33 8.97 -6.59
CA GLY A 189 19.01 9.20 -5.18
C GLY A 189 17.60 8.78 -4.79
N ASN A 190 16.89 8.00 -5.61
CA ASN A 190 15.59 7.44 -5.25
C ASN A 190 15.79 6.33 -4.22
N SER A 191 14.93 6.30 -3.20
CA SER A 191 14.86 5.22 -2.20
C SER A 191 13.67 4.32 -2.48
N TYR A 192 13.77 3.06 -2.03
CA TYR A 192 12.77 2.04 -2.34
C TYR A 192 12.23 1.39 -1.06
N SER A 193 10.98 0.94 -1.12
CA SER A 193 10.35 0.11 -0.10
C SER A 193 9.58 -1.02 -0.78
N LEU A 194 9.36 -2.12 -0.06
CA LEU A 194 8.47 -3.17 -0.49
C LEU A 194 7.14 -3.03 0.24
N GLN A 195 6.05 -2.90 -0.50
CA GLN A 195 4.70 -3.09 0.03
C GLN A 195 4.29 -4.55 -0.14
N LEU A 196 3.68 -5.13 0.90
CA LEU A 196 3.28 -6.53 0.96
C LEU A 196 1.76 -6.67 1.04
N GLY A 197 1.25 -7.74 0.45
CA GLY A 197 -0.15 -8.13 0.59
C GLY A 197 -0.37 -9.60 0.27
N PHE A 198 -1.59 -10.07 0.51
CA PHE A 198 -2.05 -11.38 0.05
C PHE A 198 -2.80 -11.24 -1.29
N GLY A 199 -2.48 -12.15 -2.21
CA GLY A 199 -3.09 -12.28 -3.52
C GLY A 199 -4.13 -13.39 -3.55
N THR A 200 -4.16 -14.10 -4.68
CA THR A 200 -5.08 -15.21 -4.89
C THR A 200 -4.82 -16.35 -3.92
N VAL A 201 -5.90 -17.01 -3.50
CA VAL A 201 -5.88 -18.14 -2.57
C VAL A 201 -6.38 -19.40 -3.26
N SER A 202 -5.77 -20.53 -2.92
CA SER A 202 -6.21 -21.87 -3.29
C SER A 202 -6.42 -22.74 -2.05
N GLY A 203 -7.29 -23.75 -2.14
CA GLY A 203 -7.64 -24.61 -1.02
C GLY A 203 -8.79 -24.06 -0.17
N ASP A 204 -8.79 -24.37 1.13
CA ASP A 204 -9.87 -24.08 2.06
C ASP A 204 -9.69 -22.74 2.80
N GLY A 205 -9.13 -21.74 2.13
CA GLY A 205 -8.84 -20.42 2.68
C GLY A 205 -9.44 -19.28 1.86
N PHE A 206 -9.35 -18.07 2.40
CA PHE A 206 -9.76 -16.83 1.74
C PHE A 206 -8.90 -15.66 2.24
N SER A 207 -8.81 -14.59 1.46
CA SER A 207 -7.96 -13.43 1.81
C SER A 207 -8.60 -12.08 1.51
N SER A 208 -8.17 -11.08 2.27
CA SER A 208 -8.14 -9.67 1.85
C SER A 208 -6.68 -9.29 1.53
N ILE A 209 -6.42 -8.02 1.19
CA ILE A 209 -5.05 -7.59 0.90
C ILE A 209 -4.09 -7.77 2.09
N ASP A 210 -4.59 -7.68 3.32
CA ASP A 210 -3.83 -7.64 4.56
C ASP A 210 -4.12 -8.83 5.49
N GLN A 211 -5.05 -9.71 5.13
CA GLN A 211 -5.42 -10.86 5.93
C GLN A 211 -5.54 -12.14 5.10
N PHE A 212 -5.08 -13.25 5.67
CA PHE A 212 -5.23 -14.58 5.10
C PHE A 212 -5.86 -15.50 6.14
N HIS A 213 -7.01 -16.08 5.79
CA HIS A 213 -7.85 -16.89 6.64
C HIS A 213 -7.83 -18.35 6.18
N VAL A 214 -7.71 -19.29 7.11
CA VAL A 214 -7.78 -20.73 6.82
C VAL A 214 -8.69 -21.42 7.82
N LYS A 215 -9.65 -22.18 7.29
CA LYS A 215 -10.64 -22.89 8.10
C LYS A 215 -9.99 -23.93 9.01
N GLU A 216 -10.62 -24.17 10.15
CA GLU A 216 -10.12 -25.11 11.15
C GLU A 216 -9.89 -26.53 10.61
N GLY A 217 -8.73 -27.09 10.93
CA GLY A 217 -8.30 -28.43 10.48
C GLY A 217 -8.05 -28.54 8.97
N LYS A 218 -7.94 -27.41 8.26
CA LYS A 218 -7.73 -27.35 6.80
C LYS A 218 -6.39 -26.73 6.46
N SER A 219 -6.14 -26.66 5.15
CA SER A 219 -4.99 -25.94 4.62
C SER A 219 -5.34 -25.16 3.37
N ALA A 220 -4.61 -24.08 3.17
CA ALA A 220 -4.71 -23.25 1.97
C ALA A 220 -3.34 -22.64 1.65
N THR A 221 -3.21 -22.13 0.43
CA THR A 221 -2.04 -21.38 -0.01
C THR A 221 -2.49 -20.04 -0.55
N ALA A 222 -1.89 -18.96 -0.04
CA ALA A 222 -2.04 -17.62 -0.60
C ALA A 222 -0.76 -17.24 -1.36
N HIS A 223 -0.92 -16.61 -2.52
CA HIS A 223 0.20 -15.87 -3.11
C HIS A 223 0.54 -14.69 -2.21
N LEU A 224 1.80 -14.59 -1.80
CA LEU A 224 2.31 -13.37 -1.20
C LEU A 224 2.70 -12.43 -2.34
N VAL A 225 2.12 -11.24 -2.38
CA VAL A 225 2.36 -10.26 -3.45
C VAL A 225 3.16 -9.08 -2.93
N GLY A 226 4.11 -8.63 -3.73
CA GLY A 226 4.97 -7.49 -3.47
C GLY A 226 4.71 -6.36 -4.44
N LYS A 227 5.05 -5.13 -4.04
CA LYS A 227 5.17 -3.98 -4.93
C LYS A 227 6.34 -3.12 -4.47
N PHE A 228 7.32 -2.91 -5.35
CA PHE A 228 8.40 -1.96 -5.09
C PHE A 228 7.86 -0.53 -5.21
N THR A 229 7.92 0.25 -4.14
CA THR A 229 7.49 1.65 -4.12
C THR A 229 8.68 2.59 -4.07
N VAL A 230 8.60 3.68 -4.84
CA VAL A 230 9.70 4.63 -5.05
C VAL A 230 9.45 5.92 -4.30
N THR A 231 10.44 6.37 -3.53
CA THR A 231 10.46 7.69 -2.89
C THR A 231 11.61 8.52 -3.48
N PRO A 232 11.31 9.56 -4.29
CA PRO A 232 12.32 10.43 -4.89
C PRO A 232 13.13 11.21 -3.83
N PRO A 233 14.36 11.64 -4.15
CA PRO A 233 15.12 12.50 -3.24
C PRO A 233 14.43 13.85 -3.05
N VAL A 234 14.47 14.37 -1.83
CA VAL A 234 13.96 15.71 -1.54
C VAL A 234 14.91 16.74 -2.15
N VAL A 235 14.50 17.36 -3.26
CA VAL A 235 15.24 18.49 -3.85
C VAL A 235 14.91 19.75 -3.06
N PRO A 236 15.90 20.47 -2.48
CA PRO A 236 15.63 21.71 -1.77
C PRO A 236 15.04 22.73 -2.73
N VAL A 237 13.81 23.19 -2.44
CA VAL A 237 13.18 24.28 -3.18
C VAL A 237 13.95 25.57 -2.85
N PRO A 238 14.47 26.31 -3.84
CA PRO A 238 15.12 27.59 -3.56
C PRO A 238 14.13 28.53 -2.89
N GLU A 239 14.44 29.02 -1.69
CA GLU A 239 13.59 29.99 -1.02
C GLU A 239 13.52 31.28 -1.86
N PRO A 240 12.33 31.85 -2.13
CA PRO A 240 12.18 33.08 -2.91
C PRO A 240 12.69 34.36 -2.21
N SER A 241 13.35 34.24 -1.07
CA SER A 241 13.70 35.34 -0.15
C SER A 241 14.91 36.16 -0.59
N GLY A 242 15.76 35.69 -1.52
CA GLY A 242 16.94 36.44 -2.00
C GLY A 242 16.68 37.44 -3.12
N ALA A 243 15.73 37.16 -4.03
CA ALA A 243 15.56 37.95 -5.26
C ALA A 243 14.73 39.23 -5.05
N LEU A 244 13.78 39.24 -4.09
CA LEU A 244 12.90 40.39 -3.85
C LEU A 244 13.61 41.52 -3.06
N LEU A 245 14.61 41.19 -2.25
CA LEU A 245 15.33 42.15 -1.40
C LEU A 245 16.34 42.98 -2.20
N VAL A 246 16.92 42.42 -3.28
CA VAL A 246 17.82 43.16 -4.18
C VAL A 246 17.06 44.17 -5.05
N LEU A 247 15.84 43.84 -5.48
CA LEU A 247 15.01 44.75 -6.30
C LEU A 247 14.45 45.94 -5.49
N THR A 248 14.17 45.76 -4.20
CA THR A 248 13.69 46.85 -3.34
C THR A 248 14.83 47.76 -2.84
N ALA A 249 16.03 47.21 -2.58
CA ALA A 249 17.20 48.02 -2.23
C ALA A 249 17.74 48.84 -3.42
N GLY A 250 17.74 48.27 -4.64
CA GLY A 250 18.16 48.99 -5.85
C GLY A 250 17.26 50.18 -6.20
N ALA A 251 15.95 50.05 -5.99
CA ALA A 251 15.00 51.13 -6.24
C ALA A 251 15.19 52.32 -5.27
N LEU A 252 15.56 52.08 -4.01
CA LEU A 252 15.77 53.16 -3.03
C LEU A 252 17.03 53.99 -3.30
N CYS A 253 18.08 53.41 -3.89
CA CYS A 253 19.32 54.13 -4.21
C CYS A 253 19.18 55.07 -5.42
N ILE A 254 18.26 54.80 -6.34
CA ILE A 254 18.02 55.65 -7.51
C ILE A 254 17.25 56.94 -7.12
N PHE A 255 16.40 56.89 -6.10
CA PHE A 255 15.62 58.06 -5.66
C PHE A 255 16.38 59.03 -4.74
N ARG A 256 17.60 58.71 -4.28
CA ARG A 256 18.38 59.58 -3.40
C ARG A 256 19.35 60.55 -4.11
N ARG A 257 19.47 60.50 -5.44
CA ARG A 257 20.46 61.32 -6.19
C ARG A 257 19.92 62.60 -6.83
N ARG A 258 18.76 63.11 -6.38
CA ARG A 258 18.25 64.44 -6.78
C ARG A 258 17.84 65.26 -5.56
N ARG A 259 18.83 65.87 -4.92
CA ARG A 259 18.73 67.16 -4.22
C ARG A 259 20.05 67.87 -4.32
#